data_AF-A0A2V8K6T0-F1
#
_entry.id   AF-A0A2V8K6T0-F1
#
_cell.length_a   1.000
_cell.length_b   1.000
_cell.length_c   1.000
_cell.angle_alpha   90.00
_cell.angle_beta   90.00
_cell.angle_gamma   90.00
#
_symmetry.space_group_name_H-M   'P 1'
#
loop_
_entity.id
_entity.type
_entity.pdbx_description
1 polymer ?
#
loop_
_entity_poly.entity_id
_entity_poly.type
_entity_poly.pdbx_seq_one_letter_code
_entity_poly.pdbx_strand_id
1 'polypeptide(L)'
;MSQGIDPARVQEEVRTGVNRAVIKHAFLDNLYYIQAKFPSVATPHDYYRALAFTIRDRLLQRWINTGQTYYERASRTVCYLSAEFMIGTQLGMNILNLGISKQVQEAMSELGLSLEELLAQEEEPGLGNGGLGRLAACFLESMATAQIAAIGYGIHYEYGIFTQAIRDGSQVELTDKWLRYGNPWEISRPEIAFPVGFGGSTRAYHDSSGRYRVEWTPDRMVLGAAYDTPIPGYGVNTVNLLRLWQAQAVESFDFKAFNVGDYYGAVNEKIVSENITKVLYPNDEPIQGKILRLQQQYFFVCCALQDAMRIVRQRTTDITRLDEKLVVQLNDTHPAIAVAELMRLLVDVHNLDWSTAWKITKNTIAYTNHTLLPEALEAWPLELFQRLLPRHLEIIFEINYRFLDDVRRRYPGDEDRARRLSLIDESGPRFVRMAHLASVGSFHINGVSELHSRLLRSDVLADFYELEPGKFGNVTNGISPRRFIAFANPALAKLIDEAIGPGWLSDLEELRRLEPLAEDASFRRDWRSVKRGARQVLANLALARTGVSLDVDTLFDIQAKRFHEYKRQHLNLLHIVALYLKLRETPNADFVPRTFVFAGKAAPGYHLA
;
A
#
# COMPACT_ATOMS: atom_id res chain seq x y z
N MET A 1 31.46 -12.74 -46.71
CA MET A 1 30.59 -13.62 -45.90
C MET A 1 31.40 -14.04 -44.68
N SER A 2 31.06 -13.82 -43.43
CA SER A 2 29.92 -13.21 -42.74
C SER A 2 30.49 -12.34 -41.62
N GLN A 3 30.08 -11.06 -41.52
CA GLN A 3 30.34 -10.29 -40.31
C GLN A 3 29.48 -10.88 -39.20
N GLY A 4 30.12 -11.44 -38.18
CA GLY A 4 29.46 -11.91 -36.98
C GLY A 4 28.81 -10.74 -36.28
N ILE A 5 27.48 -10.78 -36.19
CA ILE A 5 26.71 -9.82 -35.43
C ILE A 5 26.86 -10.19 -33.95
N ASP A 6 27.37 -9.27 -33.15
CA ASP A 6 27.47 -9.39 -31.70
C ASP A 6 26.06 -9.51 -31.08
N PRO A 7 25.72 -10.60 -30.37
CA PRO A 7 24.41 -10.79 -29.73
C PRO A 7 24.03 -9.66 -28.76
N ALA A 8 25.02 -8.98 -28.16
CA ALA A 8 24.78 -7.85 -27.27
C ALA A 8 24.34 -6.57 -28.04
N ARG A 9 24.78 -6.41 -29.30
CA ARG A 9 24.33 -5.30 -30.16
C ARG A 9 22.93 -5.50 -30.73
N VAL A 10 22.50 -6.74 -30.95
CA VAL A 10 21.12 -7.03 -31.41
C VAL A 10 20.08 -6.68 -30.34
N GLN A 11 20.46 -6.67 -29.06
CA GLN A 11 19.56 -6.32 -27.95
C GLN A 11 19.15 -4.84 -27.93
N GLU A 12 19.93 -3.92 -28.50
CA GLU A 12 19.56 -2.49 -28.60
C GLU A 12 18.44 -2.23 -29.62
N GLU A 13 18.16 -3.18 -30.53
CA GLU A 13 17.14 -3.12 -31.59
C GLU A 13 15.85 -3.89 -31.26
N VAL A 14 15.66 -4.31 -30.01
CA VAL A 14 14.46 -5.06 -29.56
C VAL A 14 13.35 -4.10 -29.12
N ARG A 15 12.09 -4.55 -29.10
CA ARG A 15 10.87 -3.87 -28.57
C ARG A 15 11.08 -3.07 -27.26
N THR A 16 12.04 -3.47 -26.42
CA THR A 16 12.36 -2.87 -25.12
C THR A 16 13.54 -1.89 -25.11
N GLY A 17 14.17 -1.60 -26.25
CA GLY A 17 15.28 -0.64 -26.34
C GLY A 17 14.87 0.78 -25.90
N VAL A 18 15.77 1.54 -25.29
CA VAL A 18 15.43 2.85 -24.66
C VAL A 18 15.66 4.06 -25.58
N ASN A 19 16.16 3.86 -26.79
CA ASN A 19 16.35 4.94 -27.74
C ASN A 19 15.00 5.43 -28.31
N ARG A 20 14.98 6.69 -28.76
CA ARG A 20 13.79 7.38 -29.27
C ARG A 20 13.09 6.63 -30.41
N ALA A 21 13.84 6.12 -31.39
CA ALA A 21 13.27 5.45 -32.56
C ALA A 21 12.56 4.14 -32.19
N VAL A 22 13.16 3.35 -31.30
CA VAL A 22 12.57 2.11 -30.79
C VAL A 22 11.33 2.38 -29.93
N ILE A 23 11.35 3.43 -29.09
CA ILE A 23 10.17 3.83 -28.31
C ILE A 23 9.01 4.22 -29.23
N LYS A 24 9.28 5.01 -30.27
CA LYS A 24 8.28 5.44 -31.26
C LYS A 24 7.68 4.24 -31.99
N HIS A 25 8.52 3.29 -32.44
CA HIS A 25 8.06 2.08 -33.10
C HIS A 25 7.20 1.21 -32.17
N ALA A 26 7.68 0.92 -30.96
CA ALA A 26 6.95 0.13 -29.97
C ALA A 26 5.61 0.78 -29.56
N PHE A 27 5.56 2.12 -29.48
CA PHE A 27 4.32 2.86 -29.27
C PHE A 27 3.31 2.64 -30.39
N LEU A 28 3.74 2.76 -31.65
CA LEU A 28 2.87 2.50 -32.78
C LEU A 28 2.42 1.04 -32.78
N ASP A 29 3.32 0.09 -32.57
CA ASP A 29 2.97 -1.34 -32.47
C ASP A 29 1.90 -1.60 -31.39
N ASN A 30 2.04 -0.99 -30.21
CA ASN A 30 1.04 -1.14 -29.15
C ASN A 30 -0.29 -0.45 -29.50
N LEU A 31 -0.26 0.65 -30.23
CA LEU A 31 -1.48 1.28 -30.77
C LEU A 31 -2.17 0.35 -31.78
N TYR A 32 -1.42 -0.22 -32.73
CA TYR A 32 -1.96 -1.08 -33.79
C TYR A 32 -2.41 -2.45 -33.27
N TYR A 33 -1.61 -3.11 -32.46
CA TYR A 33 -1.83 -4.53 -32.13
C TYR A 33 -2.47 -4.75 -30.75
N ILE A 34 -2.27 -3.84 -29.79
CA ILE A 34 -2.90 -3.96 -28.46
C ILE A 34 -4.17 -3.11 -28.38
N GLN A 35 -4.16 -1.88 -28.91
CA GLN A 35 -5.38 -1.05 -28.95
C GLN A 35 -6.25 -1.33 -30.18
N ALA A 36 -5.72 -2.01 -31.21
CA ALA A 36 -6.44 -2.20 -32.48
C ALA A 36 -6.86 -0.87 -33.12
N LYS A 37 -5.98 0.14 -33.05
CA LYS A 37 -6.22 1.49 -33.56
C LYS A 37 -5.09 1.96 -34.48
N PHE A 38 -5.42 2.91 -35.35
CA PHE A 38 -4.46 3.68 -36.14
C PHE A 38 -4.63 5.17 -35.82
N PRO A 39 -3.61 6.02 -36.07
CA PRO A 39 -3.58 7.38 -35.54
C PRO A 39 -4.81 8.24 -35.83
N SER A 40 -5.40 8.15 -37.02
CA SER A 40 -6.55 9.01 -37.38
C SER A 40 -7.87 8.68 -36.69
N VAL A 41 -7.97 7.56 -35.96
CA VAL A 41 -9.16 7.19 -35.18
C VAL A 41 -8.88 6.94 -33.69
N ALA A 42 -7.63 7.11 -33.26
CA ALA A 42 -7.20 6.92 -31.89
C ALA A 42 -7.59 8.13 -31.02
N THR A 43 -8.19 7.84 -29.87
CA THR A 43 -8.52 8.85 -28.86
C THR A 43 -7.30 9.15 -27.97
N PRO A 44 -7.31 10.25 -27.18
CA PRO A 44 -6.27 10.50 -26.18
C PRO A 44 -6.04 9.33 -25.22
N HIS A 45 -7.11 8.63 -24.83
CA HIS A 45 -7.00 7.46 -23.97
C HIS A 45 -6.33 6.26 -24.68
N ASP A 46 -6.63 6.03 -25.97
CA ASP A 46 -5.95 4.99 -26.76
C ASP A 46 -4.44 5.25 -26.83
N TYR A 47 -4.04 6.51 -27.05
CA TYR A 47 -2.63 6.90 -27.06
C TYR A 47 -1.97 6.73 -25.68
N TYR A 48 -2.65 7.11 -24.60
CA TYR A 48 -2.16 6.86 -23.24
C TYR A 48 -1.93 5.37 -23.00
N ARG A 49 -2.91 4.52 -23.34
CA ARG A 49 -2.82 3.06 -23.17
C ARG A 49 -1.67 2.48 -23.99
N ALA A 50 -1.52 2.90 -25.25
CA ALA A 50 -0.41 2.48 -26.10
C ALA A 50 0.95 2.85 -25.48
N LEU A 51 1.09 4.07 -24.95
CA LEU A 51 2.32 4.48 -24.26
C LEU A 51 2.54 3.69 -22.97
N ALA A 52 1.51 3.47 -22.15
CA ALA A 52 1.60 2.69 -20.93
C ALA A 52 2.10 1.26 -21.21
N PHE A 53 1.59 0.59 -22.25
CA PHE A 53 2.09 -0.72 -22.66
C PHE A 53 3.53 -0.68 -23.15
N THR A 54 3.91 0.35 -23.91
CA THR A 54 5.30 0.55 -24.35
C THR A 54 6.25 0.67 -23.18
N ILE A 55 5.89 1.44 -22.15
CA ILE A 55 6.69 1.55 -20.93
C ILE A 55 6.68 0.23 -20.16
N ARG A 56 5.52 -0.42 -20.01
CA ARG A 56 5.36 -1.68 -19.29
C ARG A 56 6.23 -2.79 -19.87
N ASP A 57 6.36 -2.92 -21.19
CA ASP A 57 7.19 -3.96 -21.80
C ASP A 57 8.64 -3.92 -21.30
N ARG A 58 9.19 -2.71 -21.10
CA ARG A 58 10.53 -2.49 -20.54
C ARG A 58 10.59 -2.89 -19.06
N LEU A 59 9.54 -2.60 -18.30
CA LEU A 59 9.42 -3.01 -16.89
C LEU A 59 9.32 -4.54 -16.77
N LEU A 60 8.57 -5.20 -17.65
CA LEU A 60 8.41 -6.66 -17.62
C LEU A 60 9.71 -7.38 -17.94
N GLN A 61 10.49 -6.89 -18.92
CA GLN A 61 11.82 -7.45 -19.18
C GLN A 61 12.73 -7.34 -17.96
N ARG A 62 12.74 -6.18 -17.29
CA ARG A 62 13.52 -5.97 -16.05
C ARG A 62 12.97 -6.82 -14.89
N TRP A 63 11.66 -6.98 -14.79
CA TRP A 63 11.02 -7.86 -13.80
C TRP A 63 11.42 -9.31 -13.99
N ILE A 64 11.38 -9.85 -15.21
CA ILE A 64 11.79 -11.24 -15.49
C ILE A 64 13.23 -11.46 -15.03
N ASN A 65 14.14 -10.53 -15.38
CA ASN A 65 15.54 -10.61 -14.96
C ASN A 65 15.69 -10.52 -13.42
N THR A 66 14.91 -9.65 -12.77
CA THR A 66 14.90 -9.51 -11.30
C THR A 66 14.40 -10.79 -10.63
N GLY A 67 13.26 -11.32 -11.09
CA GLY A 67 12.66 -12.55 -10.60
C GLY A 67 13.59 -13.75 -10.77
N GLN A 68 14.26 -13.87 -11.92
CA GLN A 68 15.29 -14.89 -12.15
C GLN A 68 16.47 -14.74 -11.19
N THR A 69 16.98 -13.52 -11.01
CA THR A 69 18.08 -13.25 -10.06
C THR A 69 17.69 -13.63 -8.64
N TYR A 70 16.48 -13.24 -8.20
CA TYR A 70 15.98 -13.62 -6.89
C TYR A 70 15.88 -15.13 -6.77
N TYR A 71 15.32 -15.79 -7.79
CA TYR A 71 15.20 -17.23 -7.87
C TYR A 71 16.54 -17.94 -7.68
N GLU A 72 17.51 -17.65 -8.53
CA GLU A 72 18.84 -18.29 -8.56
C GLU A 72 19.64 -18.05 -7.28
N ARG A 73 19.55 -16.83 -6.70
CA ARG A 73 20.33 -16.47 -5.51
C ARG A 73 19.70 -16.92 -4.19
N ALA A 74 18.50 -17.52 -4.22
CA ALA A 74 17.73 -17.82 -3.01
C ALA A 74 17.65 -16.61 -2.05
N SER A 75 17.50 -15.41 -2.61
CA SER A 75 17.46 -14.14 -1.87
C SER A 75 16.42 -14.19 -0.75
N ARG A 76 16.81 -13.70 0.44
CA ARG A 76 15.87 -13.40 1.51
C ARG A 76 14.94 -12.28 1.05
N THR A 77 13.63 -12.45 1.22
CA THR A 77 12.61 -11.55 0.67
C THR A 77 11.79 -10.91 1.78
N VAL A 78 11.56 -9.61 1.65
CA VAL A 78 10.65 -8.83 2.51
C VAL A 78 9.24 -8.92 1.93
N CYS A 79 8.28 -9.32 2.74
CA CYS A 79 6.85 -9.30 2.44
C CYS A 79 6.20 -8.20 3.26
N TYR A 80 5.84 -7.11 2.60
CA TYR A 80 5.24 -5.94 3.23
C TYR A 80 3.72 -6.04 3.13
N LEU A 81 3.05 -6.36 4.23
CA LEU A 81 1.61 -6.57 4.27
C LEU A 81 0.92 -5.26 4.66
N SER A 82 0.06 -4.75 3.78
CA SER A 82 -0.72 -3.54 4.07
C SER A 82 -2.11 -3.62 3.46
N ALA A 83 -3.10 -3.16 4.22
CA ALA A 83 -4.48 -3.03 3.76
C ALA A 83 -4.64 -1.91 2.70
N GLU A 84 -3.67 -1.00 2.57
CA GLU A 84 -3.71 0.09 1.59
C GLU A 84 -2.36 0.38 0.93
N PHE A 85 -2.41 0.78 -0.35
CA PHE A 85 -1.29 1.26 -1.15
C PHE A 85 -1.73 2.46 -1.99
N MET A 86 -1.31 3.67 -1.62
CA MET A 86 -1.55 4.86 -2.45
C MET A 86 -0.42 5.03 -3.46
N ILE A 87 -0.40 4.19 -4.51
CA ILE A 87 0.71 4.18 -5.47
C ILE A 87 0.73 5.40 -6.38
N GLY A 88 -0.39 6.09 -6.58
CA GLY A 88 -0.52 7.25 -7.48
C GLY A 88 -0.57 6.83 -8.96
N THR A 89 -0.57 7.80 -9.87
CA THR A 89 -0.36 7.57 -11.31
C THR A 89 1.04 6.98 -11.56
N GLN A 90 1.15 6.05 -12.51
CA GLN A 90 2.35 5.22 -12.72
C GLN A 90 3.14 5.61 -13.96
N LEU A 91 2.52 6.10 -15.03
CA LEU A 91 3.19 6.35 -16.31
C LEU A 91 4.41 7.24 -16.17
N GLY A 92 4.21 8.43 -15.60
CA GLY A 92 5.29 9.41 -15.42
C GLY A 92 6.37 8.94 -14.47
N MET A 93 5.99 8.24 -13.39
CA MET A 93 6.94 7.64 -12.46
C MET A 93 7.77 6.53 -13.09
N ASN A 94 7.16 5.68 -13.91
CA ASN A 94 7.86 4.60 -14.58
C ASN A 94 8.82 5.14 -15.64
N ILE A 95 8.43 6.17 -16.38
CA ILE A 95 9.32 6.89 -17.31
C ILE A 95 10.52 7.49 -16.57
N LEU A 96 10.28 8.13 -15.42
CA LEU A 96 11.33 8.70 -14.56
C LEU A 96 12.29 7.63 -14.04
N ASN A 97 11.77 6.55 -13.45
CA ASN A 97 12.58 5.48 -12.86
C ASN A 97 13.40 4.71 -13.89
N LEU A 98 12.89 4.59 -15.13
CA LEU A 98 13.63 4.03 -16.26
C LEU A 98 14.74 4.95 -16.77
N GLY A 99 14.72 6.25 -16.43
CA GLY A 99 15.70 7.24 -16.91
C GLY A 99 15.50 7.63 -18.38
N ILE A 100 14.27 7.56 -18.90
CA ILE A 100 13.97 7.73 -20.33
C ILE A 100 13.05 8.91 -20.65
N SER A 101 12.89 9.85 -19.72
CA SER A 101 11.98 10.99 -19.86
C SER A 101 12.22 11.80 -21.14
N LYS A 102 13.48 12.07 -21.47
CA LYS A 102 13.85 12.82 -22.69
C LYS A 102 13.46 12.07 -23.95
N GLN A 103 13.80 10.78 -24.02
CA GLN A 103 13.57 9.94 -25.20
C GLN A 103 12.08 9.72 -25.45
N VAL A 104 11.28 9.55 -24.39
CA VAL A 104 9.82 9.45 -24.50
C VAL A 104 9.22 10.78 -24.96
N GLN A 105 9.64 11.90 -24.35
CA GLN A 105 9.16 13.23 -24.75
C GLN A 105 9.45 13.50 -26.23
N GLU A 106 10.66 13.25 -26.70
CA GLU A 106 11.04 13.44 -28.11
C GLU A 106 10.24 12.51 -29.03
N ALA A 107 10.06 11.24 -28.67
CA ALA A 107 9.31 10.28 -29.47
C ALA A 107 7.82 10.67 -29.62
N MET A 108 7.18 11.14 -28.54
CA MET A 108 5.79 11.58 -28.57
C MET A 108 5.65 12.89 -29.36
N SER A 109 6.56 13.86 -29.16
CA SER A 109 6.55 15.11 -29.91
C SER A 109 6.70 14.89 -31.42
N GLU A 110 7.52 13.93 -31.87
CA GLU A 110 7.64 13.57 -33.30
C GLU A 110 6.37 12.95 -33.89
N LEU A 111 5.46 12.45 -33.05
CA LEU A 111 4.15 11.94 -33.45
C LEU A 111 3.05 13.01 -33.31
N GLY A 112 3.40 14.24 -32.92
CA GLY A 112 2.45 15.32 -32.67
C GLY A 112 1.65 15.16 -31.37
N LEU A 113 2.15 14.38 -30.41
CA LEU A 113 1.47 14.09 -29.15
C LEU A 113 2.13 14.82 -27.98
N SER A 114 1.33 15.40 -27.08
CA SER A 114 1.79 16.01 -25.84
C SER A 114 1.92 14.95 -24.73
N LEU A 115 3.13 14.75 -24.20
CA LEU A 115 3.34 13.83 -23.07
C LEU A 115 2.53 14.26 -21.83
N GLU A 116 2.38 15.57 -21.60
CA GLU A 116 1.60 16.09 -20.47
C GLU A 116 0.11 15.70 -20.59
N GLU A 117 -0.47 15.80 -21.79
CA GLU A 117 -1.86 15.39 -22.03
C GLU A 117 -2.06 13.88 -21.87
N LEU A 118 -1.07 13.07 -22.29
CA LEU A 118 -1.09 11.62 -22.10
C LEU A 118 -0.97 11.23 -20.62
N LEU A 119 -0.11 11.90 -19.84
CA LEU A 119 0.00 11.71 -18.40
C LEU A 119 -1.30 12.08 -17.69
N ALA A 120 -2.00 13.12 -18.15
CA ALA A 120 -3.27 13.55 -17.58
C ALA A 120 -4.44 12.58 -17.85
N GLN A 121 -4.30 11.63 -18.79
CA GLN A 121 -5.31 10.58 -19.03
C GLN A 121 -5.29 9.47 -17.97
N GLU A 122 -4.21 9.34 -17.19
CA GLU A 122 -4.07 8.24 -16.24
C GLU A 122 -4.90 8.45 -14.98
N GLU A 123 -5.77 7.50 -14.66
CA GLU A 123 -6.52 7.47 -13.41
C GLU A 123 -5.64 6.90 -12.28
N GLU A 124 -5.73 7.52 -11.09
CA GLU A 124 -5.02 7.02 -9.91
C GLU A 124 -5.68 5.73 -9.39
N PRO A 125 -4.91 4.66 -9.13
CA PRO A 125 -5.48 3.43 -8.56
C PRO A 125 -6.10 3.65 -7.18
N GLY A 126 -7.37 3.28 -7.04
CA GLY A 126 -8.14 3.31 -5.79
C GLY A 126 -7.72 2.23 -4.80
N LEU A 127 -6.45 2.22 -4.40
CA LEU A 127 -5.85 1.15 -3.59
C LEU A 127 -5.48 1.59 -2.17
N GLY A 128 -5.68 2.86 -1.83
CA GLY A 128 -5.40 3.39 -0.50
C GLY A 128 -6.09 4.72 -0.24
N ASN A 129 -6.05 5.17 1.02
CA ASN A 129 -6.73 6.40 1.44
C ASN A 129 -5.80 7.45 2.03
N GLY A 130 -4.87 7.04 2.90
CA GLY A 130 -4.12 7.97 3.75
C GLY A 130 -2.61 7.83 3.72
N GLY A 131 -1.98 8.46 4.73
CA GLY A 131 -0.53 8.45 4.89
C GLY A 131 0.06 7.06 5.10
N LEU A 132 -0.70 6.10 5.64
CA LEU A 132 -0.26 4.71 5.84
C LEU A 132 -0.02 4.03 4.48
N GLY A 133 -0.96 4.13 3.54
CA GLY A 133 -0.85 3.59 2.19
C GLY A 133 0.15 4.34 1.32
N ARG A 134 0.31 5.66 1.53
CA ARG A 134 1.35 6.44 0.84
C ARG A 134 2.76 6.10 1.32
N LEU A 135 2.92 5.79 2.61
CA LEU A 135 4.16 5.27 3.17
C LEU A 135 4.51 3.91 2.56
N ALA A 136 3.54 2.99 2.53
CA ALA A 136 3.70 1.67 1.91
C ALA A 136 4.19 1.77 0.46
N ALA A 137 3.57 2.66 -0.33
CA ALA A 137 3.99 2.92 -1.71
C ALA A 137 5.42 3.51 -1.81
N CYS A 138 5.79 4.44 -0.93
CA CYS A 138 7.15 4.97 -0.88
C CYS A 138 8.18 3.90 -0.49
N PHE A 139 7.85 2.98 0.41
CA PHE A 139 8.72 1.88 0.79
C PHE A 139 8.95 0.90 -0.35
N LEU A 140 7.91 0.49 -1.08
CA LEU A 140 8.09 -0.42 -2.23
C LEU A 140 9.04 0.17 -3.28
N GLU A 141 8.87 1.46 -3.61
CA GLU A 141 9.73 2.15 -4.56
C GLU A 141 11.18 2.31 -4.05
N SER A 142 11.35 2.63 -2.77
CA SER A 142 12.68 2.76 -2.14
C SER A 142 13.38 1.40 -2.00
N MET A 143 12.66 0.32 -1.69
CA MET A 143 13.23 -1.03 -1.67
C MET A 143 13.68 -1.46 -3.07
N ALA A 144 12.91 -1.14 -4.12
CA ALA A 144 13.33 -1.41 -5.49
C ALA A 144 14.59 -0.62 -5.87
N THR A 145 14.64 0.67 -5.52
CA THR A 145 15.82 1.55 -5.73
C THR A 145 17.05 1.04 -4.97
N ALA A 146 16.88 0.61 -3.72
CA ALA A 146 17.93 0.02 -2.90
C ALA A 146 18.25 -1.44 -3.26
N GLN A 147 17.61 -1.98 -4.30
CA GLN A 147 17.78 -3.36 -4.78
C GLN A 147 17.47 -4.44 -3.73
N ILE A 148 16.61 -4.12 -2.77
CA ILE A 148 16.12 -5.04 -1.74
C ILE A 148 14.99 -5.89 -2.34
N ALA A 149 15.13 -7.21 -2.26
CA ALA A 149 14.10 -8.14 -2.70
C ALA A 149 12.84 -8.01 -1.84
N ALA A 150 11.77 -7.47 -2.43
CA ALA A 150 10.53 -7.22 -1.71
C ALA A 150 9.28 -7.47 -2.55
N ILE A 151 8.21 -7.86 -1.87
CA ILE A 151 6.85 -7.97 -2.40
C ILE A 151 5.92 -7.22 -1.46
N GLY A 152 5.17 -6.26 -1.99
CA GLY A 152 4.03 -5.69 -1.28
C GLY A 152 2.81 -6.58 -1.47
N TYR A 153 2.08 -6.89 -0.40
CA TYR A 153 0.82 -7.64 -0.47
C TYR A 153 -0.33 -6.79 0.05
N GLY A 154 -1.41 -6.74 -0.72
CA GLY A 154 -2.65 -6.04 -0.35
C GLY A 154 -3.87 -6.58 -1.08
N ILE A 155 -4.93 -5.77 -1.11
CA ILE A 155 -6.22 -6.13 -1.74
C ILE A 155 -6.38 -5.37 -3.05
N HIS A 156 -6.90 -6.04 -4.07
CA HIS A 156 -7.30 -5.44 -5.34
C HIS A 156 -8.71 -4.86 -5.20
N TYR A 157 -8.81 -3.62 -4.71
CA TYR A 157 -10.11 -2.96 -4.51
C TYR A 157 -10.71 -2.47 -5.82
N GLU A 158 -11.95 -2.88 -6.10
CA GLU A 158 -12.64 -2.49 -7.34
C GLU A 158 -13.02 -1.00 -7.38
N TYR A 159 -13.44 -0.44 -6.25
CA TYR A 159 -14.04 0.89 -6.14
C TYR A 159 -13.36 1.81 -5.12
N GLY A 160 -12.11 1.51 -4.75
CA GLY A 160 -11.33 2.29 -3.79
C GLY A 160 -12.10 2.69 -2.54
N ILE A 161 -11.89 3.92 -2.06
CA ILE A 161 -12.68 4.48 -0.95
C ILE A 161 -13.95 5.16 -1.46
N PHE A 162 -13.79 6.25 -2.22
CA PHE A 162 -14.82 6.98 -2.97
C PHE A 162 -14.18 8.17 -3.70
N THR A 163 -14.81 8.65 -4.78
CA THR A 163 -14.57 9.96 -5.38
C THR A 163 -15.38 11.01 -4.62
N GLN A 164 -14.71 12.07 -4.15
CA GLN A 164 -15.37 13.16 -3.45
C GLN A 164 -15.92 14.19 -4.47
N ALA A 165 -17.21 14.52 -4.35
CA ALA A 165 -17.78 15.71 -4.96
C ALA A 165 -18.21 16.69 -3.88
N ILE A 166 -18.21 17.99 -4.20
CA ILE A 166 -18.78 19.02 -3.34
C ILE A 166 -20.09 19.48 -3.99
N ARG A 167 -21.22 19.31 -3.31
CA ARG A 167 -22.54 19.77 -3.73
C ARG A 167 -23.16 20.60 -2.61
N ASP A 168 -23.59 21.81 -2.93
CA ASP A 168 -24.19 22.74 -1.95
C ASP A 168 -23.33 22.92 -0.68
N GLY A 169 -22.01 23.01 -0.86
CA GLY A 169 -21.04 23.18 0.23
C GLY A 169 -20.72 21.91 1.04
N SER A 170 -21.32 20.76 0.69
CA SER A 170 -21.18 19.49 1.44
C SER A 170 -20.46 18.42 0.62
N GLN A 171 -19.77 17.50 1.30
CA GLN A 171 -19.20 16.30 0.69
C GLN A 171 -20.33 15.36 0.22
N VAL A 172 -20.16 14.80 -0.98
CA VAL A 172 -20.97 13.70 -1.51
C VAL A 172 -20.02 12.62 -2.02
N GLU A 173 -20.21 11.39 -1.54
CA GLU A 173 -19.46 10.21 -1.96
C GLU A 173 -20.00 9.67 -3.28
N LEU A 174 -19.13 9.58 -4.28
CA LEU A 174 -19.40 8.92 -5.54
C LEU A 174 -18.51 7.68 -5.66
N THR A 175 -18.98 6.66 -6.37
CA THR A 175 -18.19 5.47 -6.67
C THR A 175 -16.92 5.86 -7.43
N ASP A 176 -15.76 5.44 -6.94
CA ASP A 176 -14.49 5.54 -7.66
C ASP A 176 -14.43 4.45 -8.73
N LYS A 177 -14.24 4.83 -9.99
CA LYS A 177 -14.35 3.93 -11.14
C LYS A 177 -13.01 3.73 -11.85
N TRP A 178 -11.90 3.76 -11.10
CA TRP A 178 -10.53 3.69 -11.62
C TRP A 178 -10.23 2.47 -12.53
N LEU A 179 -11.00 1.38 -12.39
CA LEU A 179 -10.88 0.18 -13.24
C LEU A 179 -11.80 0.16 -14.46
N ARG A 180 -12.61 1.21 -14.72
CA ARG A 180 -13.60 1.23 -15.80
C ARG A 180 -13.02 0.90 -17.17
N TYR A 181 -11.82 1.38 -17.46
CA TYR A 181 -11.10 1.12 -18.72
C TYR A 181 -9.99 0.08 -18.56
N GLY A 182 -9.99 -0.62 -17.43
CA GLY A 182 -8.92 -1.50 -16.98
C GLY A 182 -7.63 -0.76 -16.61
N ASN A 183 -6.70 -1.46 -15.99
CA ASN A 183 -5.42 -0.91 -15.57
C ASN A 183 -4.30 -1.48 -16.46
N PRO A 184 -3.56 -0.66 -17.22
CA PRO A 184 -2.52 -1.20 -18.10
C PRO A 184 -1.32 -1.74 -17.33
N TRP A 185 -1.16 -1.44 -16.04
CA TRP A 185 0.02 -1.84 -15.26
C TRP A 185 -0.10 -3.20 -14.59
N GLU A 186 -1.32 -3.68 -14.38
CA GLU A 186 -1.55 -4.97 -13.72
C GLU A 186 -1.38 -6.15 -14.66
N ILE A 187 -0.99 -7.27 -14.08
CA ILE A 187 -0.84 -8.56 -14.74
C ILE A 187 -1.67 -9.56 -13.94
N SER A 188 -2.74 -10.06 -14.55
CA SER A 188 -3.54 -11.12 -13.94
C SER A 188 -2.73 -12.42 -13.85
N ARG A 189 -2.78 -13.07 -12.69
CA ARG A 189 -2.14 -14.36 -12.39
C ARG A 189 -3.19 -15.37 -11.90
N PRO A 190 -4.16 -15.76 -12.74
CA PRO A 190 -5.21 -16.70 -12.33
C PRO A 190 -4.64 -18.06 -11.86
N GLU A 191 -3.44 -18.43 -12.32
CA GLU A 191 -2.71 -19.61 -11.89
C GLU A 191 -2.15 -19.50 -10.45
N ILE A 192 -2.09 -18.29 -9.90
CA ILE A 192 -1.73 -18.03 -8.50
C ILE A 192 -3.02 -17.64 -7.77
N ALA A 193 -3.75 -18.67 -7.34
CA ALA A 193 -4.97 -18.53 -6.57
C ALA A 193 -4.92 -19.39 -5.31
N PHE A 194 -5.38 -18.84 -4.20
CA PHE A 194 -5.35 -19.53 -2.91
C PHE A 194 -6.73 -19.62 -2.25
N PRO A 195 -7.08 -20.78 -1.69
CA PRO A 195 -8.32 -20.95 -0.93
C PRO A 195 -8.23 -20.24 0.43
N VAL A 196 -9.31 -19.57 0.81
CA VAL A 196 -9.50 -18.86 2.09
C VAL A 196 -10.81 -19.30 2.71
N GLY A 197 -10.75 -19.84 3.93
CA GLY A 197 -11.93 -20.32 4.67
C GLY A 197 -12.51 -19.28 5.62
N PHE A 198 -13.83 -19.34 5.84
CA PHE A 198 -14.53 -18.54 6.84
C PHE A 198 -15.57 -19.39 7.56
N GLY A 199 -15.78 -19.11 8.84
CA GLY A 199 -16.75 -19.81 9.69
C GLY A 199 -16.35 -21.24 9.99
N GLY A 200 -17.33 -22.10 10.19
CA GLY A 200 -17.14 -23.52 10.34
C GLY A 200 -16.84 -23.97 11.76
N SER A 201 -16.24 -25.16 11.84
CA SER A 201 -15.97 -25.83 13.12
C SER A 201 -14.58 -26.48 13.13
N THR A 202 -14.08 -26.69 14.34
CA THR A 202 -12.81 -27.37 14.59
C THR A 202 -13.05 -28.74 15.20
N ARG A 203 -12.24 -29.72 14.82
CA ARG A 203 -12.26 -31.08 15.36
C ARG A 203 -10.87 -31.49 15.79
N ALA A 204 -10.69 -31.73 17.08
CA ALA A 204 -9.47 -32.31 17.62
C ALA A 204 -9.38 -33.81 17.33
N TYR A 205 -8.21 -34.30 16.98
CA TYR A 205 -7.92 -35.72 16.77
C TYR A 205 -6.44 -36.02 17.06
N HIS A 206 -6.10 -37.31 17.14
CA HIS A 206 -4.70 -37.74 17.16
C HIS A 206 -4.36 -38.37 15.80
N ASP A 207 -3.24 -37.98 15.20
CA ASP A 207 -2.78 -38.57 13.95
C ASP A 207 -2.29 -40.02 14.15
N SER A 208 -1.90 -40.69 13.06
CA SER A 208 -1.39 -42.08 13.11
C SER A 208 -0.12 -42.26 13.97
N SER A 209 0.56 -41.16 14.31
CA SER A 209 1.73 -41.14 15.19
C SER A 209 1.38 -40.72 16.62
N GLY A 210 0.10 -40.59 16.96
CA GLY A 210 -0.38 -40.20 18.28
C GLY A 210 -0.22 -38.72 18.61
N ARG A 211 0.06 -37.86 17.62
CA ARG A 211 0.22 -36.41 17.85
C ARG A 211 -1.13 -35.71 17.82
N TYR A 212 -1.35 -34.79 18.76
CA TYR A 212 -2.53 -33.94 18.79
C TYR A 212 -2.59 -33.05 17.54
N ARG A 213 -3.73 -33.06 16.86
CA ARG A 213 -4.03 -32.27 15.67
C ARG A 213 -5.43 -31.67 15.79
N VAL A 214 -5.62 -30.58 15.07
CA VAL A 214 -6.93 -29.95 14.92
C VAL A 214 -7.19 -29.77 13.44
N GLU A 215 -8.32 -30.27 12.98
CA GLU A 215 -8.83 -30.02 11.64
C GLU A 215 -9.84 -28.87 11.70
N TRP A 216 -9.71 -27.90 10.80
CA TRP A 216 -10.71 -26.85 10.61
C TRP A 216 -11.48 -27.11 9.32
N THR A 217 -12.79 -27.27 9.45
CA THR A 217 -13.71 -27.36 8.32
C THR A 217 -14.49 -26.05 8.22
N PRO A 218 -14.14 -25.15 7.28
CA PRO A 218 -14.83 -23.87 7.12
C PRO A 218 -16.23 -24.06 6.55
N ASP A 219 -17.18 -23.19 6.94
CA ASP A 219 -18.54 -23.17 6.37
C ASP A 219 -18.54 -22.65 4.93
N ARG A 220 -17.56 -21.79 4.62
CA ARG A 220 -17.47 -21.12 3.32
C ARG A 220 -16.02 -20.97 2.89
N MET A 221 -15.82 -21.10 1.57
CA MET A 221 -14.54 -20.92 0.91
C MET A 221 -14.61 -19.80 -0.12
N VAL A 222 -13.53 -19.04 -0.24
CA VAL A 222 -13.31 -18.00 -1.26
C VAL A 222 -11.95 -18.24 -1.89
N LEU A 223 -11.79 -17.98 -3.19
CA LEU A 223 -10.49 -17.96 -3.86
C LEU A 223 -9.94 -16.54 -3.90
N GLY A 224 -8.69 -16.35 -3.49
CA GLY A 224 -7.96 -15.12 -3.74
C GLY A 224 -7.04 -15.26 -4.94
N ALA A 225 -7.34 -14.58 -6.04
CA ALA A 225 -6.55 -14.58 -7.26
C ALA A 225 -5.60 -13.38 -7.31
N ALA A 226 -4.35 -13.59 -7.75
CA ALA A 226 -3.32 -12.55 -7.75
C ALA A 226 -3.38 -11.63 -8.97
N TYR A 227 -3.09 -10.35 -8.72
CA TYR A 227 -2.78 -9.33 -9.72
C TYR A 227 -1.44 -8.67 -9.37
N ASP A 228 -0.48 -8.72 -10.29
CA ASP A 228 0.86 -8.15 -10.09
C ASP A 228 0.96 -6.77 -10.73
N THR A 229 1.51 -5.79 -10.01
CA THR A 229 1.96 -4.51 -10.53
C THR A 229 3.48 -4.39 -10.35
N PRO A 230 4.27 -4.27 -11.43
CA PRO A 230 5.72 -4.07 -11.34
C PRO A 230 6.06 -2.71 -10.72
N ILE A 231 6.97 -2.70 -9.75
CA ILE A 231 7.44 -1.49 -9.05
C ILE A 231 8.94 -1.27 -9.34
N PRO A 232 9.31 -0.40 -10.30
CA PRO A 232 10.71 -0.19 -10.66
C PRO A 232 11.48 0.67 -9.65
N GLY A 233 12.75 0.33 -9.44
CA GLY A 233 13.71 1.19 -8.75
C GLY A 233 14.24 2.30 -9.65
N TYR A 234 14.61 3.44 -9.06
CA TYR A 234 15.21 4.55 -9.79
C TYR A 234 16.67 4.27 -10.13
N GLY A 235 17.05 4.42 -11.41
CA GLY A 235 18.45 4.29 -11.85
C GLY A 235 19.04 2.88 -11.73
N VAL A 236 18.21 1.86 -11.50
CA VAL A 236 18.62 0.46 -11.34
C VAL A 236 17.77 -0.47 -12.20
N ASN A 237 18.24 -1.71 -12.39
CA ASN A 237 17.51 -2.73 -13.14
C ASN A 237 16.48 -3.48 -12.29
N THR A 238 16.53 -3.36 -10.97
CA THR A 238 15.61 -4.03 -10.05
C THR A 238 14.18 -3.53 -10.22
N VAL A 239 13.27 -4.48 -10.38
CA VAL A 239 11.82 -4.24 -10.33
C VAL A 239 11.24 -5.18 -9.30
N ASN A 240 10.61 -4.64 -8.26
CA ASN A 240 9.86 -5.42 -7.26
C ASN A 240 8.40 -5.59 -7.70
N LEU A 241 7.59 -6.27 -6.87
CA LEU A 241 6.16 -6.43 -7.12
C LEU A 241 5.31 -5.81 -6.01
N LEU A 242 4.19 -5.22 -6.41
CA LEU A 242 2.99 -5.12 -5.61
C LEU A 242 2.02 -6.21 -6.09
N ARG A 243 1.70 -7.17 -5.24
CA ARG A 243 0.73 -8.25 -5.48
C ARG A 243 -0.56 -7.97 -4.73
N LEU A 244 -1.66 -7.89 -5.46
CA LEU A 244 -2.98 -7.58 -4.92
C LEU A 244 -3.91 -8.77 -5.13
N TRP A 245 -4.74 -9.06 -4.13
CA TRP A 245 -5.65 -10.19 -4.15
C TRP A 245 -7.08 -9.75 -4.50
N GLN A 246 -7.67 -10.39 -5.49
CA GLN A 246 -9.10 -10.26 -5.84
C GLN A 246 -9.85 -11.48 -5.32
N ALA A 247 -10.96 -11.27 -4.62
CA ALA A 247 -11.81 -12.36 -4.16
C ALA A 247 -12.70 -12.87 -5.29
N GLN A 248 -12.75 -14.19 -5.47
CA GLN A 248 -13.55 -14.90 -6.45
C GLN A 248 -14.27 -16.06 -5.77
N ALA A 249 -15.48 -16.41 -6.23
CA ALA A 249 -16.13 -17.63 -5.77
C ALA A 249 -15.41 -18.88 -6.29
N VAL A 250 -15.40 -19.93 -5.47
CA VAL A 250 -14.83 -21.24 -5.85
C VAL A 250 -15.60 -21.82 -7.05
N GLU A 251 -16.92 -21.76 -6.98
CA GLU A 251 -17.83 -22.06 -8.08
C GLU A 251 -18.59 -20.77 -8.43
N SER A 252 -18.37 -20.25 -9.63
CA SER A 252 -18.94 -18.96 -10.02
C SER A 252 -20.42 -19.03 -10.44
N PHE A 253 -20.96 -20.24 -10.61
CA PHE A 253 -22.31 -20.48 -11.10
C PHE A 253 -22.82 -21.89 -10.74
N ASP A 254 -23.91 -21.98 -9.97
CA ASP A 254 -24.58 -23.25 -9.68
C ASP A 254 -25.61 -23.58 -10.77
N PHE A 255 -25.22 -24.50 -11.67
CA PHE A 255 -26.10 -24.99 -12.74
C PHE A 255 -27.37 -25.68 -12.23
N LYS A 256 -27.34 -26.32 -11.06
CA LYS A 256 -28.52 -27.00 -10.50
C LYS A 256 -29.54 -25.99 -10.02
N ALA A 257 -29.13 -24.98 -9.27
CA ALA A 257 -29.99 -23.88 -8.85
C ALA A 257 -30.60 -23.14 -10.05
N PHE A 258 -29.80 -22.88 -11.09
CA PHE A 258 -30.28 -22.24 -12.32
C PHE A 258 -31.34 -23.08 -13.05
N ASN A 259 -31.12 -24.39 -13.18
CA ASN A 259 -32.03 -25.29 -13.90
C ASN A 259 -33.38 -25.48 -13.20
N VAL A 260 -33.46 -25.24 -11.89
CA VAL A 260 -34.73 -25.26 -11.13
C VAL A 260 -35.39 -23.88 -11.01
N GLY A 261 -34.84 -22.86 -11.68
CA GLY A 261 -35.41 -21.50 -11.74
C GLY A 261 -34.95 -20.56 -10.62
N ASP A 262 -34.02 -20.97 -9.76
CA ASP A 262 -33.42 -20.10 -8.74
C ASP A 262 -32.21 -19.34 -9.31
N TYR A 263 -32.50 -18.35 -10.15
CA TYR A 263 -31.48 -17.55 -10.81
C TYR A 263 -30.65 -16.70 -9.84
N TYR A 264 -31.25 -16.26 -8.72
CA TYR A 264 -30.55 -15.46 -7.71
C TYR A 264 -29.63 -16.33 -6.86
N GLY A 265 -30.09 -17.51 -6.42
CA GLY A 265 -29.27 -18.49 -5.72
C GLY A 265 -28.08 -18.95 -6.56
N ALA A 266 -28.29 -19.15 -7.87
CA ALA A 266 -27.25 -19.59 -8.80
C ALA A 266 -26.01 -18.67 -8.88
N VAL A 267 -26.13 -17.40 -8.46
CA VAL A 267 -25.05 -16.41 -8.48
C VAL A 267 -24.73 -15.80 -7.11
N ASN A 268 -25.45 -16.17 -6.06
CA ASN A 268 -25.32 -15.52 -4.75
C ASN A 268 -23.92 -15.72 -4.14
N GLU A 269 -23.34 -16.92 -4.24
CA GLU A 269 -21.99 -17.19 -3.72
C GLU A 269 -20.92 -16.32 -4.39
N LYS A 270 -21.09 -16.04 -5.69
CA LYS A 270 -20.24 -15.11 -6.44
C LYS A 270 -20.31 -13.72 -5.85
N ILE A 271 -21.53 -13.16 -5.69
CA ILE A 271 -21.73 -11.80 -5.16
C ILE A 271 -21.11 -11.65 -3.78
N VAL A 272 -21.41 -12.59 -2.86
CA VAL A 272 -20.94 -12.50 -1.48
C VAL A 272 -19.42 -12.68 -1.38
N SER A 273 -18.79 -13.42 -2.31
CA SER A 273 -17.33 -13.61 -2.36
C SER A 273 -16.61 -12.39 -2.87
N GLU A 274 -17.10 -11.80 -3.94
CA GLU A 274 -16.48 -10.61 -4.53
C GLU A 274 -16.60 -9.37 -3.61
N ASN A 275 -17.59 -9.32 -2.70
CA ASN A 275 -17.77 -8.20 -1.74
C ASN A 275 -16.51 -7.90 -0.90
N ILE A 276 -15.68 -8.92 -0.62
CA ILE A 276 -14.44 -8.76 0.15
C ILE A 276 -13.51 -7.75 -0.52
N THR A 277 -13.48 -7.66 -1.85
CA THR A 277 -12.53 -6.81 -2.57
C THR A 277 -13.21 -5.66 -3.33
N LYS A 278 -14.44 -5.27 -2.95
CA LYS A 278 -15.15 -4.16 -3.60
C LYS A 278 -14.64 -2.79 -3.15
N VAL A 279 -14.63 -2.53 -1.84
CA VAL A 279 -14.37 -1.19 -1.28
C VAL A 279 -13.33 -1.24 -0.16
N LEU A 280 -12.50 -0.19 -0.09
CA LEU A 280 -11.53 0.04 0.98
C LEU A 280 -12.22 0.66 2.20
N TYR A 281 -12.00 0.09 3.39
CA TYR A 281 -12.60 0.51 4.66
C TYR A 281 -14.14 0.65 4.60
N PRO A 282 -14.87 -0.47 4.47
CA PRO A 282 -16.33 -0.43 4.55
C PRO A 282 -16.77 0.17 5.90
N ASN A 283 -17.92 0.87 5.90
CA ASN A 283 -18.50 1.40 7.14
C ASN A 283 -18.71 0.25 8.14
N ASP A 284 -18.04 0.32 9.29
CA ASP A 284 -18.01 -0.69 10.33
C ASP A 284 -18.80 -0.31 11.59
N GLU A 285 -19.64 0.73 11.54
CA GLU A 285 -20.65 0.96 12.57
C GLU A 285 -21.63 -0.24 12.66
N PRO A 286 -22.18 -0.78 11.54
CA PRO A 286 -23.01 -1.96 11.59
C PRO A 286 -22.17 -3.24 11.77
N ILE A 287 -22.76 -4.26 12.40
CA ILE A 287 -22.09 -5.55 12.63
C ILE A 287 -21.62 -6.21 11.33
N GLN A 288 -22.37 -6.06 10.24
CA GLN A 288 -22.02 -6.58 8.91
C GLN A 288 -20.74 -5.93 8.38
N GLY A 289 -20.54 -4.64 8.64
CA GLY A 289 -19.32 -3.91 8.28
C GLY A 289 -18.10 -4.43 9.04
N LYS A 290 -18.25 -4.68 10.36
CA LYS A 290 -17.20 -5.31 11.18
C LYS A 290 -16.80 -6.68 10.66
N ILE A 291 -17.79 -7.52 10.30
CA ILE A 291 -17.54 -8.84 9.71
C ILE A 291 -16.76 -8.70 8.40
N LEU A 292 -17.20 -7.82 7.49
CA LEU A 292 -16.55 -7.62 6.19
C LEU A 292 -15.11 -7.12 6.36
N ARG A 293 -14.85 -6.20 7.30
CA ARG A 293 -13.51 -5.68 7.59
C ARG A 293 -12.59 -6.79 8.12
N LEU A 294 -13.04 -7.65 9.03
CA LEU A 294 -12.25 -8.79 9.49
C LEU A 294 -12.03 -9.83 8.38
N GLN A 295 -13.05 -10.05 7.51
CA GLN A 295 -12.91 -10.90 6.33
C GLN A 295 -11.84 -10.39 5.38
N GLN A 296 -11.82 -9.08 5.10
CA GLN A 296 -10.80 -8.42 4.28
C GLN A 296 -9.40 -8.66 4.84
N GLN A 297 -9.20 -8.35 6.13
CA GLN A 297 -7.91 -8.52 6.80
C GLN A 297 -7.42 -9.95 6.74
N TYR A 298 -8.27 -10.92 7.10
CA TYR A 298 -7.89 -12.32 7.04
C TYR A 298 -7.63 -12.79 5.61
N PHE A 299 -8.48 -12.40 4.66
CA PHE A 299 -8.38 -12.80 3.27
C PHE A 299 -7.01 -12.51 2.66
N PHE A 300 -6.57 -11.25 2.69
CA PHE A 300 -5.32 -10.90 2.02
C PHE A 300 -4.10 -11.45 2.77
N VAL A 301 -4.17 -11.56 4.10
CA VAL A 301 -3.11 -12.17 4.92
C VAL A 301 -2.96 -13.65 4.59
N CYS A 302 -4.07 -14.38 4.52
CA CYS A 302 -4.09 -15.80 4.20
C CYS A 302 -3.50 -16.04 2.80
N CYS A 303 -3.92 -15.27 1.79
CA CYS A 303 -3.35 -15.37 0.45
C CYS A 303 -1.85 -14.99 0.43
N ALA A 304 -1.45 -13.90 1.10
CA ALA A 304 -0.06 -13.46 1.14
C ALA A 304 0.88 -14.49 1.79
N LEU A 305 0.47 -15.10 2.89
CA LEU A 305 1.29 -16.10 3.58
C LEU A 305 1.38 -17.41 2.78
N GLN A 306 0.27 -17.89 2.21
CA GLN A 306 0.29 -19.06 1.32
C GLN A 306 1.20 -18.83 0.10
N ASP A 307 1.15 -17.62 -0.50
CA ASP A 307 2.01 -17.26 -1.62
C ASP A 307 3.48 -17.13 -1.23
N ALA A 308 3.77 -16.48 -0.11
CA ALA A 308 5.13 -16.36 0.41
C ALA A 308 5.75 -17.75 0.67
N MET A 309 4.98 -18.67 1.26
CA MET A 309 5.40 -20.06 1.46
C MET A 309 5.58 -20.79 0.11
N ARG A 310 4.68 -20.59 -0.86
CA ARG A 310 4.83 -21.13 -2.22
C ARG A 310 6.14 -20.68 -2.85
N ILE A 311 6.49 -19.39 -2.77
CA ILE A 311 7.72 -18.83 -3.33
C ILE A 311 8.96 -19.42 -2.65
N VAL A 312 8.97 -19.51 -1.31
CA VAL A 312 10.09 -20.13 -0.58
C VAL A 312 10.25 -21.60 -0.97
N ARG A 313 9.13 -22.33 -1.14
CA ARG A 313 9.11 -23.75 -1.54
C ARG A 313 9.61 -24.01 -2.95
N GLN A 314 9.66 -23.00 -3.82
CA GLN A 314 10.30 -23.14 -5.13
C GLN A 314 11.83 -23.29 -5.02
N ARG A 315 12.44 -23.01 -3.86
CA ARG A 315 13.90 -23.02 -3.67
C ARG A 315 14.36 -23.93 -2.54
N THR A 316 13.58 -24.04 -1.47
CA THR A 316 13.86 -24.95 -0.35
C THR A 316 12.64 -25.79 -0.07
N THR A 317 12.83 -27.10 0.05
CA THR A 317 11.76 -28.02 0.48
C THR A 317 11.58 -28.02 1.99
N ASP A 318 12.57 -27.53 2.75
CA ASP A 318 12.55 -27.48 4.20
C ASP A 318 11.88 -26.18 4.69
N ILE A 319 10.64 -26.34 5.20
CA ILE A 319 9.84 -25.24 5.74
C ILE A 319 10.34 -24.76 7.10
N THR A 320 11.20 -25.53 7.79
CA THR A 320 11.70 -25.15 9.12
C THR A 320 12.69 -23.97 9.07
N ARG A 321 13.16 -23.63 7.87
CA ARG A 321 14.08 -22.51 7.59
C ARG A 321 13.37 -21.29 6.97
N LEU A 322 12.05 -21.20 7.13
CA LEU A 322 11.24 -20.13 6.54
C LEU A 322 11.73 -18.73 6.97
N ASP A 323 12.06 -18.55 8.25
CA ASP A 323 12.50 -17.28 8.84
C ASP A 323 13.87 -16.79 8.32
N GLU A 324 14.69 -17.69 7.79
CA GLU A 324 15.96 -17.34 7.14
C GLU A 324 15.75 -16.73 5.74
N LYS A 325 14.63 -17.05 5.08
CA LYS A 325 14.33 -16.67 3.70
C LYS A 325 13.21 -15.65 3.57
N LEU A 326 12.41 -15.46 4.61
CA LEU A 326 11.24 -14.60 4.61
C LEU A 326 11.27 -13.65 5.81
N VAL A 327 10.90 -12.40 5.58
CA VAL A 327 10.54 -11.45 6.64
C VAL A 327 9.18 -10.87 6.28
N VAL A 328 8.23 -10.90 7.21
CA VAL A 328 6.89 -10.35 7.06
C VAL A 328 6.80 -9.07 7.89
N GLN A 329 6.61 -7.94 7.23
CA GLN A 329 6.38 -6.65 7.91
C GLN A 329 4.88 -6.38 7.97
N LEU A 330 4.38 -6.19 9.19
CA LEU A 330 3.01 -5.76 9.47
C LEU A 330 2.94 -4.23 9.46
N ASN A 331 2.25 -3.67 8.47
CA ASN A 331 1.99 -2.23 8.41
C ASN A 331 0.72 -1.89 9.21
N ASP A 332 0.91 -1.52 10.47
CA ASP A 332 -0.14 -1.39 11.49
C ASP A 332 -0.78 -2.74 11.88
N THR A 333 -1.89 -2.70 12.61
CA THR A 333 -2.59 -3.87 13.17
C THR A 333 -3.48 -4.61 12.17
N HIS A 334 -3.81 -4.02 11.02
CA HIS A 334 -4.68 -4.66 10.02
C HIS A 334 -4.21 -6.07 9.59
N PRO A 335 -2.91 -6.33 9.34
CA PRO A 335 -2.42 -7.68 9.06
C PRO A 335 -2.02 -8.49 10.30
N ALA A 336 -2.31 -8.05 11.55
CA ALA A 336 -1.83 -8.73 12.77
C ALA A 336 -2.31 -10.18 12.90
N ILE A 337 -3.41 -10.55 12.23
CA ILE A 337 -3.87 -11.93 12.12
C ILE A 337 -2.84 -12.86 11.46
N ALA A 338 -1.84 -12.32 10.76
CA ALA A 338 -0.72 -13.07 10.19
C ALA A 338 0.02 -13.92 11.23
N VAL A 339 0.07 -13.49 12.49
CA VAL A 339 0.68 -14.26 13.58
C VAL A 339 -0.05 -15.59 13.76
N ALA A 340 -1.39 -15.56 13.86
CA ALA A 340 -2.18 -16.77 14.07
C ALA A 340 -2.30 -17.60 12.77
N GLU A 341 -2.42 -16.96 11.61
CA GLU A 341 -2.50 -17.67 10.33
C GLU A 341 -1.17 -18.38 9.99
N LEU A 342 -0.02 -17.76 10.24
CA LEU A 342 1.27 -18.42 10.03
C LEU A 342 1.42 -19.64 10.96
N MET A 343 0.99 -19.52 12.22
CA MET A 343 0.92 -20.67 13.14
C MET A 343 -0.01 -21.76 12.61
N ARG A 344 -1.19 -21.42 12.12
CA ARG A 344 -2.14 -22.39 11.54
C ARG A 344 -1.53 -23.12 10.35
N LEU A 345 -0.92 -22.39 9.41
CA LEU A 345 -0.27 -22.99 8.24
C LEU A 345 0.88 -23.91 8.66
N LEU A 346 1.73 -23.50 9.60
CA LEU A 346 2.88 -24.29 10.05
C LEU A 346 2.44 -25.56 10.83
N VAL A 347 1.46 -25.45 11.73
CA VAL A 347 1.02 -26.54 12.60
C VAL A 347 0.04 -27.47 11.88
N ASP A 348 -1.03 -26.93 11.30
CA ASP A 348 -2.14 -27.74 10.78
C ASP A 348 -1.86 -28.23 9.35
N VAL A 349 -1.24 -27.40 8.50
CA VAL A 349 -0.99 -27.75 7.09
C VAL A 349 0.39 -28.40 6.92
N HIS A 350 1.42 -27.83 7.54
CA HIS A 350 2.81 -28.31 7.42
C HIS A 350 3.22 -29.26 8.54
N ASN A 351 2.31 -29.61 9.46
CA ASN A 351 2.50 -30.63 10.49
C ASN A 351 3.67 -30.40 11.45
N LEU A 352 4.14 -29.15 11.59
CA LEU A 352 5.16 -28.81 12.59
C LEU A 352 4.61 -28.93 14.01
N ASP A 353 5.51 -29.17 14.97
CA ASP A 353 5.16 -29.03 16.37
C ASP A 353 5.03 -27.53 16.73
N TRP A 354 4.26 -27.26 17.79
CA TRP A 354 3.96 -25.90 18.23
C TRP A 354 5.22 -25.06 18.49
N SER A 355 6.22 -25.62 19.17
CA SER A 355 7.41 -24.88 19.59
C SER A 355 8.25 -24.46 18.38
N THR A 356 8.43 -25.36 17.42
CA THR A 356 9.11 -25.06 16.16
C THR A 356 8.33 -24.02 15.35
N ALA A 357 7.01 -24.20 15.18
CA ALA A 357 6.17 -23.26 14.45
C ALA A 357 6.18 -21.85 15.09
N TRP A 358 6.14 -21.77 16.41
CA TRP A 358 6.15 -20.51 17.15
C TRP A 358 7.50 -19.79 17.04
N LYS A 359 8.62 -20.53 17.09
CA LYS A 359 9.95 -19.96 16.86
C LYS A 359 10.04 -19.33 15.47
N ILE A 360 9.64 -20.06 14.43
CA ILE A 360 9.64 -19.58 13.04
C ILE A 360 8.75 -18.35 12.91
N THR A 361 7.53 -18.40 13.46
CA THR A 361 6.57 -17.28 13.41
C THR A 361 7.17 -16.02 14.02
N LYS A 362 7.70 -16.11 15.26
CA LYS A 362 8.33 -14.96 15.93
C LYS A 362 9.51 -14.41 15.15
N ASN A 363 10.34 -15.26 14.55
CA ASN A 363 11.52 -14.82 13.80
C ASN A 363 11.19 -14.28 12.39
N THR A 364 9.99 -14.55 11.88
CA THR A 364 9.55 -14.12 10.55
C THR A 364 8.88 -12.74 10.60
N ILE A 365 8.14 -12.43 11.68
CA ILE A 365 7.22 -11.27 11.71
C ILE A 365 7.83 -10.07 12.45
N ALA A 366 7.69 -8.89 11.86
CA ALA A 366 7.98 -7.59 12.48
C ALA A 366 6.76 -6.65 12.39
N TYR A 367 6.60 -5.75 13.35
CA TYR A 367 5.42 -4.90 13.50
C TYR A 367 5.76 -3.41 13.55
N THR A 368 5.13 -2.61 12.69
CA THR A 368 5.18 -1.15 12.78
C THR A 368 3.87 -0.60 13.33
N ASN A 369 3.94 0.17 14.41
CA ASN A 369 2.77 0.86 14.98
C ASN A 369 2.69 2.32 14.49
N HIS A 370 1.49 2.75 14.11
CA HIS A 370 1.21 4.09 13.59
C HIS A 370 0.30 4.95 14.49
N THR A 371 -0.13 4.41 15.64
CA THR A 371 -1.12 5.08 16.50
C THR A 371 -0.72 5.03 17.97
N LEU A 372 -0.82 6.18 18.63
CA LEU A 372 -0.69 6.31 20.08
C LEU A 372 -2.04 6.38 20.80
N LEU A 373 -3.14 6.54 20.07
CA LEU A 373 -4.48 6.67 20.64
C LEU A 373 -4.98 5.26 21.00
N PRO A 374 -5.19 4.94 22.29
CA PRO A 374 -5.67 3.62 22.71
C PRO A 374 -6.99 3.23 22.03
N GLU A 375 -7.89 4.18 21.81
CA GLU A 375 -9.18 3.99 21.14
C GLU A 375 -9.04 3.63 19.65
N ALA A 376 -7.89 3.89 19.04
CA ALA A 376 -7.59 3.55 17.65
C ALA A 376 -6.84 2.21 17.53
N LEU A 377 -6.46 1.57 18.63
CA LEU A 377 -5.89 0.22 18.60
C LEU A 377 -6.99 -0.79 18.30
N GLU A 378 -6.78 -1.59 17.27
CA GLU A 378 -7.81 -2.49 16.78
C GLU A 378 -8.08 -3.63 17.79
N ALA A 379 -9.37 -3.78 18.12
CA ALA A 379 -9.88 -4.84 18.97
C ALA A 379 -11.16 -5.44 18.37
N TRP A 380 -11.24 -6.77 18.37
CA TRP A 380 -12.36 -7.49 17.76
C TRP A 380 -13.23 -8.17 18.82
N PRO A 381 -14.56 -8.03 18.80
CA PRO A 381 -15.43 -8.77 19.72
C PRO A 381 -15.16 -10.26 19.61
N LEU A 382 -14.94 -10.91 20.75
CA LEU A 382 -14.52 -12.31 20.81
C LEU A 382 -15.51 -13.24 20.10
N GLU A 383 -16.80 -13.02 20.27
CA GLU A 383 -17.87 -13.82 19.64
C GLU A 383 -17.88 -13.68 18.12
N LEU A 384 -17.67 -12.46 17.60
CA LEU A 384 -17.56 -12.21 16.16
C LEU A 384 -16.35 -12.96 15.61
N PHE A 385 -15.21 -12.83 16.28
CA PHE A 385 -13.96 -13.46 15.88
C PHE A 385 -14.08 -14.99 15.92
N GLN A 386 -14.64 -15.56 16.98
CA GLN A 386 -14.88 -16.99 17.13
C GLN A 386 -15.75 -17.54 15.99
N ARG A 387 -16.85 -16.84 15.67
CA ARG A 387 -17.76 -17.27 14.61
C ARG A 387 -17.10 -17.23 13.24
N LEU A 388 -16.20 -16.28 12.98
CA LEU A 388 -15.59 -16.12 11.66
C LEU A 388 -14.31 -16.94 11.48
N LEU A 389 -13.48 -17.03 12.52
CA LEU A 389 -12.14 -17.63 12.51
C LEU A 389 -11.93 -18.51 13.75
N PRO A 390 -12.71 -19.59 13.92
CA PRO A 390 -12.69 -20.41 15.14
C PRO A 390 -11.31 -21.01 15.42
N ARG A 391 -10.63 -21.50 14.38
CA ARG A 391 -9.30 -22.10 14.52
C ARG A 391 -8.24 -21.08 14.94
N HIS A 392 -8.28 -19.87 14.38
CA HIS A 392 -7.36 -18.80 14.75
C HIS A 392 -7.56 -18.36 16.19
N LEU A 393 -8.80 -18.35 16.67
CA LEU A 393 -9.07 -18.03 18.06
C LEU A 393 -8.46 -19.05 19.03
N GLU A 394 -8.56 -20.35 18.73
CA GLU A 394 -7.88 -21.40 19.51
C GLU A 394 -6.37 -21.20 19.55
N ILE A 395 -5.75 -20.87 18.41
CA ILE A 395 -4.32 -20.56 18.33
C ILE A 395 -3.99 -19.31 19.15
N ILE A 396 -4.80 -18.26 19.09
CA ILE A 396 -4.61 -17.04 19.87
C ILE A 396 -4.73 -17.32 21.38
N PHE A 397 -5.68 -18.15 21.80
CA PHE A 397 -5.79 -18.58 23.19
C PHE A 397 -4.56 -19.36 23.65
N GLU A 398 -4.04 -20.27 22.83
CA GLU A 398 -2.84 -21.04 23.16
C GLU A 398 -1.58 -20.15 23.21
N ILE A 399 -1.45 -19.18 22.28
CA ILE A 399 -0.41 -18.14 22.36
C ILE A 399 -0.54 -17.37 23.67
N ASN A 400 -1.76 -16.90 24.00
CA ASN A 400 -2.02 -16.13 25.21
C ASN A 400 -1.69 -16.92 26.47
N TYR A 401 -2.13 -18.18 26.54
CA TYR A 401 -1.87 -19.06 27.69
C TYR A 401 -0.37 -19.22 27.94
N ARG A 402 0.39 -19.60 26.92
CA ARG A 402 1.85 -19.78 27.03
C ARG A 402 2.58 -18.48 27.35
N PHE A 403 2.15 -17.38 26.75
CA PHE A 403 2.72 -16.06 27.01
C PHE A 403 2.48 -15.62 28.45
N LEU A 404 1.25 -15.69 28.95
CA LEU A 404 0.92 -15.30 30.32
C LEU A 404 1.57 -16.21 31.36
N ASP A 405 1.73 -17.50 31.06
CA ASP A 405 2.48 -18.43 31.90
C ASP A 405 3.97 -18.02 32.01
N ASP A 406 4.61 -17.61 30.92
CA ASP A 406 5.96 -17.01 30.96
C ASP A 406 6.00 -15.68 31.73
N VAL A 407 5.01 -14.80 31.53
CA VAL A 407 4.89 -13.54 32.30
C VAL A 407 4.80 -13.82 33.80
N ARG A 408 3.94 -14.75 34.23
CA ARG A 408 3.78 -15.13 35.65
C ARG A 408 5.05 -15.73 36.24
N ARG A 409 5.83 -16.48 35.45
CA ARG A 409 7.14 -17.00 35.89
C ARG A 409 8.16 -15.88 36.08
N ARG A 410 8.17 -14.87 35.22
CA ARG A 410 9.11 -13.73 35.30
C ARG A 410 8.72 -12.70 36.36
N TYR A 411 7.43 -12.52 36.61
CA TYR A 411 6.88 -11.58 37.58
C TYR A 411 5.90 -12.28 38.54
N PRO A 412 6.40 -13.16 39.44
CA PRO A 412 5.53 -13.87 40.37
C PRO A 412 4.73 -12.92 41.26
N GLY A 413 3.41 -13.11 41.31
CA GLY A 413 2.50 -12.31 42.14
C GLY A 413 1.94 -11.04 41.49
N ASP A 414 2.41 -10.62 40.31
CA ASP A 414 1.89 -9.47 39.56
C ASP A 414 0.84 -9.90 38.52
N GLU A 415 -0.31 -10.39 39.00
CA GLU A 415 -1.42 -10.80 38.12
C GLU A 415 -2.05 -9.63 37.36
N ASP A 416 -1.93 -8.40 37.89
CA ASP A 416 -2.42 -7.21 37.20
C ASP A 416 -1.62 -6.95 35.92
N ARG A 417 -0.29 -7.14 35.95
CA ARG A 417 0.55 -7.12 34.75
C ARG A 417 0.15 -8.19 33.75
N ALA A 418 -0.10 -9.43 34.20
CA ALA A 418 -0.59 -10.49 33.31
C ALA A 418 -1.93 -10.11 32.65
N ARG A 419 -2.86 -9.49 33.40
CA ARG A 419 -4.13 -8.99 32.87
C ARG A 419 -3.92 -7.89 31.81
N ARG A 420 -3.06 -6.91 32.09
CA ARG A 420 -2.74 -5.82 31.15
C ARG A 420 -2.09 -6.34 29.88
N LEU A 421 -1.21 -7.34 29.97
CA LEU A 421 -0.49 -7.90 28.82
C LEU A 421 -1.28 -8.91 27.98
N SER A 422 -2.34 -9.52 28.52
CA SER A 422 -3.13 -10.55 27.83
C SER A 422 -3.51 -10.15 26.41
N LEU A 423 -3.66 -11.13 25.52
CA LEU A 423 -4.16 -10.92 24.15
C LEU A 423 -5.69 -10.78 24.15
N ILE A 424 -6.34 -11.15 25.25
CA ILE A 424 -7.79 -11.09 25.45
C ILE A 424 -8.09 -10.03 26.51
N ASP A 425 -8.96 -9.09 26.17
CA ASP A 425 -9.54 -8.17 27.14
C ASP A 425 -10.76 -8.84 27.79
N GLU A 426 -10.81 -8.81 29.12
CA GLU A 426 -11.88 -9.37 29.95
C GLU A 426 -12.41 -8.34 30.98
N SER A 427 -12.03 -7.06 30.84
CA SER A 427 -12.50 -5.97 31.72
C SER A 427 -13.99 -5.62 31.53
N GLY A 428 -14.60 -6.13 30.46
CA GLY A 428 -16.01 -5.98 30.11
C GLY A 428 -16.42 -7.03 29.07
N PRO A 429 -17.15 -6.66 27.99
CA PRO A 429 -17.30 -7.54 26.84
C PRO A 429 -15.92 -7.99 26.35
N ARG A 430 -15.78 -9.25 25.94
CA ARG A 430 -14.47 -9.80 25.62
C ARG A 430 -14.02 -9.40 24.22
N PHE A 431 -12.75 -9.01 24.09
CA PHE A 431 -12.14 -8.64 22.82
C PHE A 431 -10.79 -9.31 22.59
N VAL A 432 -10.47 -9.60 21.33
CA VAL A 432 -9.11 -9.93 20.88
C VAL A 432 -8.37 -8.62 20.62
N ARG A 433 -7.24 -8.41 21.29
CA ARG A 433 -6.40 -7.21 21.17
C ARG A 433 -5.32 -7.39 20.11
N MET A 434 -5.51 -6.81 18.92
CA MET A 434 -4.66 -7.10 17.76
C MET A 434 -3.25 -6.53 17.89
N ALA A 435 -3.10 -5.35 18.52
CA ALA A 435 -1.79 -4.80 18.84
C ALA A 435 -0.99 -5.72 19.77
N HIS A 436 -1.65 -6.37 20.73
CA HIS A 436 -1.00 -7.31 21.66
C HIS A 436 -0.57 -8.58 20.93
N LEU A 437 -1.43 -9.12 20.06
CA LEU A 437 -1.10 -10.25 19.20
C LEU A 437 0.13 -9.96 18.32
N ALA A 438 0.16 -8.78 17.67
CA ALA A 438 1.29 -8.34 16.87
C ALA A 438 2.57 -8.20 17.71
N SER A 439 2.50 -7.57 18.88
CA SER A 439 3.64 -7.39 19.79
C SER A 439 4.25 -8.71 20.26
N VAL A 440 3.41 -9.68 20.65
CA VAL A 440 3.86 -10.99 21.13
C VAL A 440 4.44 -11.84 19.98
N GLY A 441 3.80 -11.78 18.81
CA GLY A 441 4.18 -12.56 17.63
C GLY A 441 5.36 -12.02 16.82
N SER A 442 5.91 -10.86 17.16
CA SER A 442 6.98 -10.21 16.38
C SER A 442 8.35 -10.26 17.04
N PHE A 443 9.42 -10.35 16.25
CA PHE A 443 10.81 -10.20 16.73
C PHE A 443 11.24 -8.73 16.84
N HIS A 444 10.58 -7.82 16.12
CA HIS A 444 10.87 -6.40 16.15
C HIS A 444 9.60 -5.56 16.10
N ILE A 445 9.58 -4.48 16.86
CA ILE A 445 8.49 -3.51 16.95
C ILE A 445 9.08 -2.12 16.77
N ASN A 446 8.53 -1.31 15.87
CA ASN A 446 8.99 0.07 15.70
C ASN A 446 7.84 1.07 15.67
N GLY A 447 8.11 2.27 16.20
CA GLY A 447 7.31 3.45 15.91
C GLY A 447 7.83 4.21 14.69
N VAL A 448 7.16 5.31 14.36
CA VAL A 448 7.28 6.01 13.06
C VAL A 448 7.93 7.40 13.16
N SER A 449 8.33 7.80 14.36
CA SER A 449 9.16 8.96 14.68
C SER A 449 9.76 8.79 16.07
N GLU A 450 10.84 9.51 16.38
CA GLU A 450 11.51 9.35 17.67
C GLU A 450 10.57 9.61 18.86
N LEU A 451 9.81 10.71 18.80
CA LEU A 451 8.81 11.04 19.83
C LEU A 451 7.72 9.97 19.93
N HIS A 452 7.22 9.50 18.79
CA HIS A 452 6.21 8.45 18.76
C HIS A 452 6.75 7.16 19.38
N SER A 453 7.94 6.72 18.98
CA SER A 453 8.59 5.51 19.50
C SER A 453 8.89 5.62 20.99
N ARG A 454 9.18 6.83 21.51
CA ARG A 454 9.32 7.07 22.95
C ARG A 454 7.99 6.86 23.69
N LEU A 455 6.90 7.47 23.21
CA LEU A 455 5.56 7.34 23.82
C LEU A 455 5.01 5.92 23.69
N LEU A 456 5.33 5.21 22.60
CA LEU A 456 5.00 3.80 22.44
C LEU A 456 5.66 2.95 23.54
N ARG A 457 6.92 3.25 23.89
CA ARG A 457 7.69 2.55 24.93
C ARG A 457 7.31 2.95 26.36
N SER A 458 6.93 4.21 26.59
CA SER A 458 6.62 4.69 27.94
C SER A 458 5.16 4.53 28.34
N ASP A 459 4.24 4.51 27.36
CA ASP A 459 2.81 4.61 27.65
C ASP A 459 2.04 3.44 27.03
N VAL A 460 2.00 3.34 25.69
CA VAL A 460 1.05 2.46 24.98
C VAL A 460 1.40 0.98 25.09
N LEU A 461 2.69 0.64 24.94
CA LEU A 461 3.21 -0.73 25.00
C LEU A 461 4.25 -0.86 26.12
N ALA A 462 4.10 -0.10 27.19
CA ALA A 462 5.05 -0.03 28.30
C ALA A 462 5.36 -1.40 28.91
N ASP A 463 4.33 -2.17 29.27
CA ASP A 463 4.51 -3.50 29.85
C ASP A 463 5.25 -4.45 28.87
N PHE A 464 4.99 -4.36 27.56
CA PHE A 464 5.72 -5.16 26.55
C PHE A 464 7.17 -4.72 26.40
N TYR A 465 7.44 -3.42 26.47
CA TYR A 465 8.79 -2.89 26.44
C TYR A 465 9.60 -3.33 27.67
N GLU A 466 8.99 -3.33 28.86
CA GLU A 466 9.64 -3.84 30.07
C GLU A 466 9.98 -5.34 29.98
N LEU A 467 9.15 -6.14 29.33
CA LEU A 467 9.40 -7.57 29.11
C LEU A 467 10.56 -7.86 28.16
N GLU A 468 10.60 -7.16 27.03
CA GLU A 468 11.56 -7.41 25.96
C GLU A 468 12.05 -6.09 25.31
N PRO A 469 12.88 -5.28 26.02
CA PRO A 469 13.28 -3.95 25.54
C PRO A 469 13.98 -4.00 24.17
N GLY A 470 14.77 -5.05 23.92
CA GLY A 470 15.52 -5.24 22.68
C GLY A 470 14.65 -5.44 21.43
N LYS A 471 13.34 -5.68 21.58
CA LYS A 471 12.41 -5.75 20.45
C LYS A 471 12.06 -4.36 19.89
N PHE A 472 12.20 -3.29 20.68
CA PHE A 472 11.67 -1.98 20.33
C PHE A 472 12.71 -1.10 19.65
N GLY A 473 12.37 -0.59 18.47
CA GLY A 473 13.17 0.37 17.70
C GLY A 473 12.40 1.61 17.29
N ASN A 474 13.08 2.49 16.57
CA ASN A 474 12.49 3.63 15.90
C ASN A 474 12.91 3.63 14.43
N VAL A 475 11.94 3.80 13.54
CA VAL A 475 12.21 4.08 12.12
C VAL A 475 11.36 5.27 11.74
N THR A 476 11.98 6.46 11.72
CA THR A 476 11.28 7.68 11.32
C THR A 476 10.82 7.56 9.86
N ASN A 477 9.53 7.83 9.62
CA ASN A 477 8.97 7.77 8.27
C ASN A 477 9.69 8.69 7.29
N GLY A 478 9.70 8.29 6.02
CA GLY A 478 10.24 9.08 4.91
C GLY A 478 9.29 9.10 3.70
N ILE A 479 9.62 9.95 2.73
CA ILE A 479 8.95 10.05 1.43
C ILE A 479 9.96 9.82 0.31
N SER A 480 9.51 9.31 -0.84
CA SER A 480 10.38 9.18 -2.01
C SER A 480 10.63 10.56 -2.65
N PRO A 481 11.89 11.00 -2.83
CA PRO A 481 12.20 12.25 -3.54
C PRO A 481 11.88 12.16 -5.03
N ARG A 482 11.84 10.94 -5.61
CA ARG A 482 11.49 10.75 -7.02
C ARG A 482 10.06 11.19 -7.30
N ARG A 483 9.10 10.80 -6.45
CA ARG A 483 7.70 11.25 -6.59
C ARG A 483 7.48 12.66 -6.06
N PHE A 484 7.92 12.93 -4.83
CA PHE A 484 7.54 14.16 -4.11
C PHE A 484 8.37 15.40 -4.49
N ILE A 485 9.45 15.24 -5.24
CA ILE A 485 10.26 16.36 -5.74
C ILE A 485 10.39 16.27 -7.26
N ALA A 486 11.03 15.22 -7.81
CA ALA A 486 11.33 15.18 -9.25
C ALA A 486 10.09 15.09 -10.15
N PHE A 487 9.17 14.18 -9.84
CA PHE A 487 7.94 14.05 -10.60
C PHE A 487 6.94 15.18 -10.29
N ALA A 488 6.78 15.54 -9.01
CA ALA A 488 5.83 16.58 -8.60
C ALA A 488 6.24 18.00 -9.02
N ASN A 489 7.55 18.27 -9.16
CA ASN A 489 8.05 19.58 -9.55
C ASN A 489 9.32 19.46 -10.42
N PRO A 490 9.18 19.11 -11.71
CA PRO A 490 10.31 18.93 -12.61
C PRO A 490 11.17 20.20 -12.77
N ALA A 491 10.56 21.39 -12.69
CA ALA A 491 11.29 22.65 -12.74
C ALA A 491 12.21 22.84 -11.53
N LEU A 492 11.74 22.47 -10.33
CA LEU A 492 12.58 22.47 -9.12
C LEU A 492 13.69 21.43 -9.20
N ALA A 493 13.38 20.22 -9.64
CA ALA A 493 14.38 19.17 -9.79
C ALA A 493 15.47 19.57 -10.78
N LYS A 494 15.11 20.18 -11.91
CA LYS A 494 16.08 20.74 -12.87
C LYS A 494 16.97 21.81 -12.24
N LEU A 495 16.39 22.74 -11.47
CA LEU A 495 17.18 23.78 -10.77
C LEU A 495 18.17 23.16 -9.77
N ILE A 496 17.76 22.09 -9.07
CA ILE A 496 18.65 21.36 -8.15
C ILE A 496 19.74 20.64 -8.94
N ASP A 497 19.40 19.95 -10.03
CA ASP A 497 20.35 19.25 -10.90
C ASP A 497 21.41 20.21 -11.47
N GLU A 498 21.01 21.41 -11.90
CA GLU A 498 21.91 22.45 -12.40
C GLU A 498 22.83 23.01 -11.31
N ALA A 499 22.36 23.08 -10.07
CA ALA A 499 23.10 23.64 -8.94
C ALA A 499 24.11 22.66 -8.33
N ILE A 500 23.73 21.38 -8.15
CA ILE A 500 24.52 20.41 -7.39
C ILE A 500 24.78 19.09 -8.13
N GLY A 501 24.18 18.88 -9.30
CA GLY A 501 24.21 17.62 -10.05
C GLY A 501 23.04 16.69 -9.68
N PRO A 502 22.83 15.58 -10.44
CA PRO A 502 21.64 14.72 -10.32
C PRO A 502 21.71 13.62 -9.24
N GLY A 503 22.79 13.56 -8.46
CA GLY A 503 23.05 12.49 -7.47
C GLY A 503 22.01 12.42 -6.34
N TRP A 504 21.40 13.57 -6.01
CA TRP A 504 20.50 13.75 -4.87
C TRP A 504 19.23 12.88 -4.89
N LEU A 505 18.82 12.35 -6.04
CA LEU A 505 17.65 11.45 -6.13
C LEU A 505 17.90 10.06 -5.53
N SER A 506 19.17 9.66 -5.47
CA SER A 506 19.64 8.43 -4.84
C SER A 506 20.28 8.67 -3.47
N ASP A 507 20.82 9.87 -3.22
CA ASP A 507 21.36 10.28 -1.92
C ASP A 507 20.87 11.68 -1.51
N LEU A 508 19.82 11.72 -0.69
CA LEU A 508 19.15 12.97 -0.34
C LEU A 508 20.02 13.90 0.56
N GLU A 509 21.08 13.37 1.18
CA GLU A 509 22.01 14.21 1.98
C GLU A 509 22.79 15.20 1.09
N GLU A 510 22.92 14.93 -0.22
CA GLU A 510 23.53 15.88 -1.16
C GLU A 510 22.79 17.22 -1.21
N LEU A 511 21.50 17.28 -0.85
CA LEU A 511 20.74 18.53 -0.79
C LEU A 511 21.34 19.57 0.17
N ARG A 512 22.17 19.15 1.15
CA ARG A 512 22.91 20.10 2.01
C ARG A 512 23.82 21.03 1.22
N ARG A 513 24.25 20.63 0.03
CA ARG A 513 25.06 21.48 -0.88
C ARG A 513 24.28 22.71 -1.39
N LEU A 514 22.95 22.75 -1.20
CA LEU A 514 22.14 23.94 -1.47
C LEU A 514 22.21 24.99 -0.34
N GLU A 515 22.64 24.64 0.88
CA GLU A 515 22.66 25.56 2.02
C GLU A 515 23.46 26.84 1.73
N PRO A 516 24.68 26.80 1.14
CA PRO A 516 25.40 28.02 0.81
C PRO A 516 24.73 28.86 -0.28
N LEU A 517 23.90 28.25 -1.15
CA LEU A 517 23.21 28.93 -2.23
C LEU A 517 22.02 29.77 -1.75
N ALA A 518 21.63 29.65 -0.47
CA ALA A 518 20.64 30.53 0.13
C ALA A 518 21.08 32.01 0.11
N GLU A 519 22.39 32.27 0.13
CA GLU A 519 22.96 33.63 0.03
C GLU A 519 23.16 34.09 -1.42
N ASP A 520 23.14 33.17 -2.38
CA ASP A 520 23.30 33.48 -3.79
C ASP A 520 22.05 34.19 -4.34
N ALA A 521 22.24 35.41 -4.84
CA ALA A 521 21.14 36.24 -5.34
C ALA A 521 20.49 35.69 -6.63
N SER A 522 21.28 35.03 -7.49
CA SER A 522 20.79 34.42 -8.72
C SER A 522 19.96 33.17 -8.43
N PHE A 523 20.46 32.29 -7.57
CA PHE A 523 19.76 31.09 -7.14
C PHE A 523 18.45 31.42 -6.44
N ARG A 524 18.44 32.42 -5.53
CA ARG A 524 17.21 32.89 -4.88
C ARG A 524 16.17 33.41 -5.87
N ARG A 525 16.59 34.11 -6.93
CA ARG A 525 15.68 34.61 -7.97
C ARG A 525 15.07 33.44 -8.75
N ASP A 526 15.89 32.47 -9.13
CA ASP A 526 15.45 31.33 -9.93
C ASP A 526 14.55 30.40 -9.12
N TRP A 527 14.86 30.20 -7.83
CA TRP A 527 14.00 29.49 -6.87
C TRP A 527 12.61 30.15 -6.72
N ARG A 528 12.57 31.48 -6.62
CA ARG A 528 11.30 32.25 -6.57
C ARG A 528 10.52 32.09 -7.86
N SER A 529 11.19 32.11 -9.01
CA SER A 529 10.55 31.90 -10.31
C SER A 529 9.90 30.51 -10.38
N VAL A 530 10.61 29.46 -9.99
CA VAL A 530 10.09 28.08 -9.89
C VAL A 530 8.88 28.01 -8.96
N LYS A 531 8.94 28.66 -7.78
CA LYS A 531 7.82 28.67 -6.83
C LYS A 531 6.61 29.41 -7.40
N ARG A 532 6.79 30.55 -8.06
CA ARG A 532 5.71 31.29 -8.72
C ARG A 532 5.05 30.45 -9.82
N GLY A 533 5.85 29.76 -10.64
CA GLY A 533 5.35 28.82 -11.65
C GLY A 533 4.48 27.72 -11.03
N ALA A 534 4.93 27.09 -9.94
CA ALA A 534 4.14 26.08 -9.23
C ALA A 534 2.82 26.63 -8.67
N ARG A 535 2.81 27.88 -8.19
CA ARG A 535 1.56 28.56 -7.77
C ARG A 535 0.62 28.80 -8.94
N GLN A 536 1.15 29.17 -10.11
CA GLN A 536 0.35 29.34 -11.32
C GLN A 536 -0.32 28.03 -11.75
N VAL A 537 0.40 26.90 -11.69
CA VAL A 537 -0.17 25.58 -11.97
C VAL A 537 -1.34 25.28 -11.02
N LEU A 538 -1.19 25.53 -9.72
CA LEU A 538 -2.27 25.35 -8.75
C LEU A 538 -3.44 26.32 -8.99
N ALA A 539 -3.17 27.58 -9.33
CA ALA A 539 -4.22 28.56 -9.64
C ALA A 539 -5.04 28.14 -10.87
N ASN A 540 -4.38 27.63 -11.91
CA ASN A 540 -5.04 27.09 -13.10
C ASN A 540 -5.91 25.87 -12.75
N LEU A 541 -5.40 24.97 -11.90
CA LEU A 541 -6.13 23.79 -11.44
C LEU A 541 -7.36 24.16 -10.60
N ALA A 542 -7.22 25.13 -9.68
CA ALA A 542 -8.32 25.62 -8.85
C ALA A 542 -9.40 26.26 -9.73
N LEU A 543 -9.03 27.14 -10.66
CA LEU A 543 -9.97 27.75 -11.59
C LEU A 543 -10.72 26.70 -12.42
N ALA A 544 -10.01 25.70 -12.96
CA ALA A 544 -10.61 24.64 -13.77
C ALA A 544 -11.57 23.74 -12.98
N ARG A 545 -11.28 23.47 -11.70
CA ARG A 545 -12.07 22.53 -10.88
C ARG A 545 -13.19 23.18 -10.06
N THR A 546 -13.00 24.41 -9.61
CA THR A 546 -13.91 25.08 -8.67
C THR A 546 -14.46 26.40 -9.22
N GLY A 547 -13.93 26.92 -10.33
CA GLY A 547 -14.25 28.24 -10.85
C GLY A 547 -13.63 29.40 -10.05
N VAL A 548 -12.86 29.11 -9.00
CA VAL A 548 -12.24 30.13 -8.15
C VAL A 548 -10.87 30.52 -8.70
N SER A 549 -10.71 31.79 -9.06
CA SER A 549 -9.41 32.36 -9.44
C SER A 549 -8.57 32.65 -8.20
N LEU A 550 -7.32 32.15 -8.19
CA LEU A 550 -6.36 32.41 -7.11
C LEU A 550 -5.31 33.43 -7.55
N ASP A 551 -5.02 34.40 -6.70
CA ASP A 551 -3.95 35.36 -6.93
C ASP A 551 -2.59 34.77 -6.51
N VAL A 552 -1.73 34.48 -7.49
CA VAL A 552 -0.42 33.85 -7.32
C VAL A 552 0.59 34.67 -6.52
N ASP A 553 0.34 35.98 -6.39
CA ASP A 553 1.17 36.91 -5.62
C ASP A 553 0.89 36.84 -4.11
N THR A 554 -0.24 36.24 -3.71
CA THR A 554 -0.57 36.05 -2.29
C THR A 554 0.26 34.93 -1.64
N LEU A 555 0.28 34.91 -0.30
CA LEU A 555 0.74 33.75 0.45
C LEU A 555 -0.30 32.62 0.33
N PHE A 556 0.09 31.50 -0.27
CA PHE A 556 -0.73 30.28 -0.29
C PHE A 556 -0.55 29.51 1.03
N ASP A 557 -1.60 29.51 1.86
CA ASP A 557 -1.69 28.76 3.11
C ASP A 557 -2.52 27.50 2.88
N ILE A 558 -1.89 26.31 2.94
CA ILE A 558 -2.49 25.06 2.48
C ILE A 558 -2.60 24.05 3.62
N GLN A 559 -3.81 23.59 3.91
CA GLN A 559 -4.08 22.47 4.81
C GLN A 559 -4.73 21.31 4.03
N ALA A 560 -3.88 20.43 3.48
CA ALA A 560 -4.30 19.26 2.71
C ALA A 560 -4.10 17.96 3.50
N LYS A 561 -5.17 17.39 4.08
CA LYS A 561 -5.18 16.11 4.82
C LYS A 561 -6.62 15.67 5.13
N ARG A 562 -6.81 14.40 5.51
CA ARG A 562 -8.09 13.86 6.01
C ARG A 562 -8.75 14.82 7.02
N PHE A 563 -10.03 15.10 6.83
CA PHE A 563 -10.82 15.89 7.78
C PHE A 563 -11.05 15.09 9.06
N HIS A 564 -10.66 15.66 10.20
CA HIS A 564 -10.79 15.03 11.51
C HIS A 564 -10.57 16.07 12.61
N GLU A 565 -11.30 15.98 13.71
CA GLU A 565 -11.17 16.91 14.84
C GLU A 565 -9.74 17.07 15.35
N TYR A 566 -8.99 15.98 15.58
CA TYR A 566 -7.63 16.07 16.08
C TYR A 566 -6.64 16.71 15.07
N LYS A 567 -7.00 16.78 13.78
CA LYS A 567 -6.22 17.49 12.75
C LYS A 567 -6.50 18.99 12.74
N ARG A 568 -7.51 19.44 13.49
CA ARG A 568 -7.81 20.84 13.82
C ARG A 568 -8.00 21.76 12.61
N GLN A 569 -8.66 21.29 11.54
CA GLN A 569 -9.10 22.16 10.45
C GLN A 569 -10.02 23.28 10.96
N HIS A 570 -10.86 22.99 11.96
CA HIS A 570 -11.70 23.99 12.64
C HIS A 570 -10.89 25.10 13.31
N LEU A 571 -9.72 24.80 13.91
CA LEU A 571 -8.85 25.82 14.50
C LEU A 571 -8.29 26.75 13.43
N ASN A 572 -7.93 26.22 12.27
CA ASN A 572 -7.50 27.03 11.13
C ASN A 572 -8.65 27.92 10.60
N LEU A 573 -9.87 27.38 10.55
CA LEU A 573 -11.05 28.17 10.21
C LEU A 573 -11.29 29.33 11.19
N LEU A 574 -11.15 29.10 12.51
CA LEU A 574 -11.24 30.16 13.51
C LEU A 574 -10.17 31.25 13.29
N HIS A 575 -8.96 30.86 12.87
CA HIS A 575 -7.92 31.83 12.50
C HIS A 575 -8.35 32.69 11.30
N ILE A 576 -8.93 32.08 10.26
CA ILE A 576 -9.43 32.79 9.08
C ILE A 576 -10.52 33.79 9.46
N VAL A 577 -11.48 33.38 10.30
CA VAL A 577 -12.54 34.26 10.81
C VAL A 577 -11.94 35.43 11.59
N ALA A 578 -10.96 35.17 12.46
CA ALA A 578 -10.29 36.22 13.22
C ALA A 578 -9.55 37.23 12.32
N LEU A 579 -8.87 36.77 11.26
CA LEU A 579 -8.24 37.66 10.27
C LEU A 579 -9.28 38.49 9.51
N TYR A 580 -10.38 37.86 9.07
CA TYR A 580 -11.46 38.54 8.37
C TYR A 580 -12.11 39.64 9.23
N LEU A 581 -12.37 39.37 10.51
CA LEU A 581 -12.93 40.36 11.43
C LEU A 581 -11.98 41.55 11.64
N LYS A 582 -10.68 41.29 11.85
CA LYS A 582 -9.67 42.36 11.97
C LYS A 582 -9.55 43.20 10.71
N LEU A 583 -9.60 42.58 9.53
CA LEU A 583 -9.63 43.28 8.24
C LEU A 583 -10.85 44.19 8.12
N ARG A 584 -12.01 43.76 8.62
CA ARG A 584 -13.23 44.57 8.62
C ARG A 584 -13.19 45.74 9.59
N GLU A 585 -12.60 45.54 10.77
CA GLU A 585 -12.44 46.58 11.79
C GLU A 585 -11.38 47.62 11.40
N THR A 586 -10.31 47.19 10.76
CA THR A 586 -9.17 48.04 10.36
C THR A 586 -8.77 47.82 8.89
N PRO A 587 -9.57 48.28 7.92
CA PRO A 587 -9.35 47.98 6.50
C PRO A 587 -8.01 48.44 5.92
N ASN A 588 -7.40 49.47 6.52
CA ASN A 588 -6.14 50.06 6.07
C ASN A 588 -4.92 49.57 6.85
N ALA A 589 -5.06 48.58 7.74
CA ALA A 589 -3.90 48.04 8.44
C ALA A 589 -3.01 47.22 7.48
N ASP A 590 -1.75 47.05 7.84
CA ASP A 590 -0.80 46.28 7.06
C ASP A 590 -1.07 44.77 7.20
N PHE A 591 -1.71 44.18 6.19
CA PHE A 591 -1.97 42.75 6.11
C PHE A 591 -1.24 42.14 4.92
N VAL A 592 -0.55 41.02 5.15
CA VAL A 592 -0.04 40.19 4.05
C VAL A 592 -1.24 39.53 3.36
N PRO A 593 -1.43 39.70 2.03
CA PRO A 593 -2.48 39.00 1.28
C PRO A 593 -2.30 37.47 1.36
N ARG A 594 -3.39 36.74 1.64
CA ARG A 594 -3.37 35.28 1.81
C ARG A 594 -4.49 34.60 1.05
N THR A 595 -4.16 33.44 0.47
CA THR A 595 -5.11 32.49 -0.09
C THR A 595 -5.07 31.22 0.74
N PHE A 596 -6.18 30.88 1.40
CA PHE A 596 -6.31 29.65 2.17
C PHE A 596 -6.86 28.53 1.28
N VAL A 597 -6.18 27.38 1.25
CA VAL A 597 -6.58 26.21 0.47
C VAL A 597 -6.73 25.00 1.40
N PHE A 598 -7.93 24.43 1.44
CA PHE A 598 -8.22 23.18 2.14
C PHE A 598 -8.45 22.06 1.15
N ALA A 599 -7.92 20.88 1.46
CA ALA A 599 -8.19 19.67 0.69
C ALA A 599 -8.20 18.46 1.61
N GLY A 600 -9.15 17.55 1.44
CA GLY A 600 -9.30 16.40 2.30
C GLY A 600 -10.62 15.70 2.08
N LYS A 601 -10.74 14.49 2.62
CA LYS A 601 -11.97 13.71 2.67
C LYS A 601 -12.38 13.51 4.13
N ALA A 602 -13.66 13.58 4.43
CA ALA A 602 -14.25 13.11 5.68
C ALA A 602 -14.65 11.64 5.53
N ALA A 603 -14.63 10.86 6.61
CA ALA A 603 -15.19 9.51 6.54
C ALA A 603 -16.73 9.61 6.46
N PRO A 604 -17.44 8.79 5.66
CA PRO A 604 -18.87 9.01 5.39
C PRO A 604 -19.78 8.99 6.63
N GLY A 605 -19.41 8.25 7.68
CA GLY A 605 -20.13 8.23 8.96
C GLY A 605 -19.72 9.32 9.96
N TYR A 606 -18.69 10.11 9.68
CA TYR A 606 -18.13 11.08 10.62
C TYR A 606 -18.88 12.42 10.51
N HIS A 607 -20.04 12.53 11.15
CA HIS A 607 -20.92 13.70 11.06
C HIS A 607 -20.25 15.05 11.41
N LEU A 608 -19.30 15.07 12.35
CA LEU A 608 -18.64 16.30 12.80
C LEU A 608 -17.49 16.76 11.86
N ALA A 609 -17.02 15.91 10.95
CA ALA A 609 -15.93 16.21 10.00
C ALA A 609 -16.50 16.60 8.64
#